data_AF-A0A2V6L8M2-F1
#
_entry.id   AF-A0A2V6L8M2-F1
#
_cell.length_a   1.000
_cell.length_b   1.000
_cell.length_c   1.000
_cell.angle_alpha   90.00
_cell.angle_beta   90.00
_cell.angle_gamma   90.00
#
_symmetry.space_group_name_H-M   'P 1'
#
loop_
_entity.id
_entity.type
_entity.pdbx_description
1 polymer ?
#
loop_
_entity_poly.entity_id
_entity_poly.type
_entity_poly.pdbx_seq_one_letter_code
_entity_poly.pdbx_strand_id
1 'polypeptide(L)'
;MAGTMSDDSKQWTKLLQAIAKGVVIPIVGRDLLRISVNGREQLLYEYLAEQLASQLEVECEASASIDQVVAAYLNASRHNSRDEVQMKAYEIVSQLRDENGQVAVPKPFRKLASIEPLKLFVSTTVDSLLENALGSPADHVFAYSPNSIPTDLPRDYSRSPHRVVFHLFGRISGLPDDCALVDEETLEFMWKLHDESNSARLANFFDEVCTKRLLLIGNAHPDWLARFFVRLARRDRLYSGNDAREFVADGAVTSNVLLHDFLENFSPQTRSFSVANPIEFVNQLAEKWDAFPDKPAKATAGAAAVSVSAKPPAVFVSYASQDRDAVERLQRSLVGAGLDVWFDKGRLESGDPWWPVIEQNITTCDVFVPVISTNTNKRDEGVFIREWNRALERLRDMDKTTARFIHPVIVDDTAEGAVTFRGFRDFHYARAAGGDPQPEFVKTLTDIVRERRLRAASQ
;
A
#
# COMPACT_ATOMS: atom_id res chain seq x y z
N MET A 1 30.82 22.24 23.93
CA MET A 1 30.21 21.14 24.71
C MET A 1 29.07 20.56 23.88
N ALA A 2 29.29 19.45 23.19
CA ALA A 2 28.24 18.75 22.46
C ALA A 2 27.48 17.89 23.48
N GLY A 3 26.28 18.32 23.88
CA GLY A 3 25.42 17.55 24.77
C GLY A 3 25.01 16.26 24.09
N THR A 4 25.31 15.13 24.72
CA THR A 4 24.81 13.81 24.33
C THR A 4 23.28 13.80 24.40
N MET A 5 22.61 13.88 23.25
CA MET A 5 21.17 13.62 23.14
C MET A 5 20.85 12.22 23.68
N SER A 6 19.80 12.10 24.50
CA SER A 6 19.30 10.81 24.98
C SER A 6 18.94 9.87 23.81
N ASP A 7 18.99 8.55 24.03
CA ASP A 7 18.72 7.57 22.97
C ASP A 7 17.31 7.78 22.38
N ASP A 8 16.30 8.00 23.24
CA ASP A 8 14.94 8.38 22.84
C ASP A 8 14.88 9.60 21.91
N SER A 9 15.64 10.66 22.20
CA SER A 9 15.66 11.86 21.35
C SER A 9 16.18 11.56 19.93
N LYS A 10 17.16 10.66 19.81
CA LYS A 10 17.68 10.22 18.51
C LYS A 10 16.67 9.35 17.78
N GLN A 11 15.94 8.48 18.49
CA GLN A 11 14.90 7.64 17.91
C GLN A 11 13.72 8.47 17.38
N TRP A 12 13.26 9.46 18.16
CA TRP A 12 12.23 10.41 17.71
C TRP A 12 12.65 11.16 16.44
N THR A 13 13.89 11.65 16.39
CA THR A 13 14.41 12.34 15.19
C THR A 13 14.38 11.43 13.96
N LYS A 14 14.83 10.17 14.10
CA LYS A 14 14.81 9.18 13.01
C LYS A 14 13.39 8.86 12.55
N LEU A 15 12.44 8.72 13.47
CA LEU A 15 11.04 8.47 13.14
C LEU A 15 10.44 9.64 12.36
N LEU A 16 10.59 10.88 12.84
CA LEU A 16 10.06 12.07 12.17
C LEU A 16 10.66 12.25 10.77
N GLN A 17 11.96 12.02 10.61
CA GLN A 17 12.61 12.02 9.29
C GLN A 17 12.08 10.92 8.36
N ALA A 18 11.80 9.72 8.89
CA ALA A 18 11.21 8.64 8.11
C ALA A 18 9.77 8.95 7.69
N ILE A 19 8.98 9.56 8.59
CA ILE A 19 7.62 10.04 8.29
C ILE A 19 7.68 11.10 7.19
N ALA A 20 8.55 12.10 7.32
CA ALA A 20 8.72 13.15 6.31
C ALA A 20 9.09 12.61 4.92
N LYS A 21 9.83 11.48 4.87
CA LYS A 21 10.17 10.78 3.63
C LYS A 21 9.05 9.90 3.06
N GLY A 22 7.91 9.76 3.75
CA GLY A 22 6.78 8.93 3.31
C GLY A 22 7.06 7.43 3.33
N VAL A 23 8.04 6.98 4.13
CA VAL A 23 8.47 5.57 4.20
C VAL A 23 8.01 4.87 5.47
N VAL A 24 7.01 5.40 6.19
CA VAL A 24 6.47 4.82 7.41
C VAL A 24 5.05 4.30 7.18
N ILE A 25 4.79 3.07 7.60
CA ILE A 25 3.46 2.45 7.64
C ILE A 25 3.06 2.29 9.11
N PRO A 26 2.06 3.03 9.60
CA PRO A 26 1.48 2.78 10.91
C PRO A 26 0.65 1.49 10.89
N ILE A 27 0.94 0.61 11.84
CA ILE A 27 0.16 -0.59 12.13
C ILE A 27 -0.54 -0.34 13.46
N VAL A 28 -1.83 -0.05 13.39
CA VAL A 28 -2.62 0.43 14.52
C VAL A 28 -3.53 -0.67 15.04
N GLY A 29 -3.53 -0.86 16.36
CA GLY A 29 -4.32 -1.88 17.02
C GLY A 29 -5.29 -1.35 18.08
N ARG A 30 -5.93 -2.31 18.76
CA ARG A 30 -7.11 -2.11 19.61
C ARG A 30 -6.89 -1.17 20.79
N ASP A 31 -5.66 -1.01 21.28
CA ASP A 31 -5.37 -0.16 22.44
C ASP A 31 -5.50 1.35 22.16
N LEU A 32 -5.61 1.73 20.87
CA LEU A 32 -5.88 3.10 20.45
C LEU A 32 -7.37 3.43 20.40
N LEU A 33 -8.25 2.42 20.48
CA LEU A 33 -9.69 2.55 20.30
C LEU A 33 -10.39 2.95 21.59
N ARG A 34 -10.00 4.09 22.15
CA ARG A 34 -10.70 4.68 23.31
C ARG A 34 -11.87 5.53 22.82
N ILE A 35 -13.08 5.07 23.12
CA ILE A 35 -14.35 5.71 22.73
C ILE A 35 -14.99 6.39 23.95
N SER A 36 -15.87 7.36 23.70
CA SER A 36 -16.70 7.98 24.72
C SER A 36 -18.16 7.66 24.43
N VAL A 37 -18.80 6.90 25.30
CA VAL A 37 -20.21 6.49 25.19
C VAL A 37 -20.91 6.87 26.49
N ASN A 38 -22.02 7.60 26.40
CA ASN A 38 -22.79 8.08 27.56
C ASN A 38 -21.93 8.82 28.60
N GLY A 39 -20.93 9.60 28.15
CA GLY A 39 -20.03 10.38 29.01
C GLY A 39 -18.96 9.54 29.73
N ARG A 40 -18.84 8.24 29.46
CA ARG A 40 -17.77 7.38 29.98
C ARG A 40 -16.75 7.07 28.88
N GLU A 41 -15.48 7.30 29.17
CA GLU A 41 -14.38 6.88 28.29
C GLU A 41 -13.91 5.46 28.64
N GLN A 42 -13.92 4.55 27.67
CA GLN A 42 -13.49 3.16 27.80
C GLN A 42 -12.93 2.63 26.47
N LEU A 43 -12.29 1.46 26.48
CA LEU A 43 -11.83 0.83 25.23
C LEU A 43 -13.02 0.23 24.47
N LEU A 44 -12.98 0.31 23.13
CA LEU A 44 -14.03 -0.23 22.27
C LEU A 44 -14.23 -1.73 22.51
N TYR A 45 -13.15 -2.48 22.67
CA TYR A 45 -13.22 -3.94 22.81
C TYR A 45 -13.74 -4.37 24.19
N GLU A 46 -13.55 -3.55 25.24
CA GLU A 46 -14.19 -3.75 26.55
C GLU A 46 -15.69 -3.48 26.45
N TYR A 47 -16.07 -2.34 25.87
CA TYR A 47 -17.47 -1.99 25.62
C TYR A 47 -18.17 -3.06 24.76
N LEU A 48 -17.52 -3.54 23.71
CA LEU A 48 -18.05 -4.55 22.81
C LEU A 48 -18.27 -5.88 23.54
N ALA A 49 -17.34 -6.30 24.41
CA ALA A 49 -17.49 -7.49 25.23
C ALA A 49 -18.70 -7.37 26.18
N GLU A 50 -18.83 -6.24 26.89
CA GLU A 50 -19.98 -5.96 27.77
C GLU A 50 -21.32 -6.01 27.01
N GLN A 51 -21.39 -5.35 25.85
CA GLN A 51 -22.61 -5.33 25.04
C GLN A 51 -22.94 -6.70 24.44
N LEU A 52 -21.94 -7.44 23.96
CA LEU A 52 -22.14 -8.81 23.45
C LEU A 52 -22.64 -9.75 24.55
N ALA A 53 -22.05 -9.72 25.75
CA ALA A 53 -22.49 -10.53 26.86
C ALA A 53 -23.97 -10.25 27.21
N SER A 54 -24.36 -8.97 27.22
CA SER A 54 -25.74 -8.58 27.46
C SER A 54 -26.70 -9.01 26.34
N GLN A 55 -26.33 -8.84 25.07
CA GLN A 55 -27.24 -9.14 23.94
C GLN A 55 -27.34 -10.64 23.64
N LEU A 56 -26.31 -11.40 23.96
CA LEU A 56 -26.27 -12.86 23.80
C LEU A 56 -26.74 -13.60 25.06
N GLU A 57 -27.17 -12.86 26.10
CA GLU A 57 -27.67 -13.37 27.38
C GLU A 57 -26.66 -14.31 28.08
N VAL A 58 -25.38 -13.93 28.08
CA VAL A 58 -24.29 -14.72 28.66
C VAL A 58 -23.82 -14.11 29.98
N GLU A 59 -23.76 -14.95 31.02
CA GLU A 59 -23.17 -14.55 32.30
C GLU A 59 -21.65 -14.59 32.23
N CYS A 60 -21.00 -13.44 32.43
CA CYS A 60 -19.55 -13.27 32.45
C CYS A 60 -19.13 -12.28 33.53
N GLU A 61 -17.85 -12.30 33.92
CA GLU A 61 -17.28 -11.26 34.77
C GLU A 61 -17.33 -9.90 34.06
N ALA A 62 -17.44 -8.81 34.83
CA ALA A 62 -17.53 -7.46 34.25
C ALA A 62 -16.29 -7.06 33.42
N SER A 63 -15.13 -7.68 33.67
CA SER A 63 -13.89 -7.47 32.91
C SER A 63 -13.62 -8.55 31.87
N ALA A 64 -14.63 -9.34 31.48
CA ALA A 64 -14.45 -10.42 30.53
C ALA A 64 -14.04 -9.90 29.15
N SER A 65 -13.08 -10.59 28.51
CA SER A 65 -12.69 -10.30 27.13
C SER A 65 -13.73 -10.79 26.13
N ILE A 66 -13.66 -10.32 24.88
CA ILE A 66 -14.49 -10.84 23.79
C ILE A 66 -14.31 -12.36 23.66
N ASP A 67 -13.08 -12.87 23.74
CA ASP A 67 -12.79 -14.31 23.70
C ASP A 67 -13.55 -15.09 24.78
N GLN A 68 -13.59 -14.56 26.01
CA GLN A 68 -14.32 -15.19 27.12
C GLN A 68 -15.83 -15.18 26.90
N VAL A 69 -16.37 -14.04 26.43
CA VAL A 69 -17.81 -13.90 26.13
C VAL A 69 -18.22 -14.84 24.99
N VAL A 70 -17.45 -14.89 23.90
CA VAL A 70 -17.71 -15.76 22.75
C VAL A 70 -17.59 -17.23 23.15
N ALA A 71 -16.56 -17.61 23.91
CA ALA A 71 -16.41 -18.97 24.39
C ALA A 71 -17.57 -19.39 25.29
N ALA A 72 -18.01 -18.53 26.21
CA ALA A 72 -19.15 -18.80 27.08
C ALA A 72 -20.45 -18.95 26.27
N TYR A 73 -20.68 -18.06 25.29
CA TYR A 73 -21.84 -18.14 24.39
C TYR A 73 -21.86 -19.46 23.61
N LEU A 74 -20.78 -19.82 22.92
CA LEU A 74 -20.72 -21.02 22.08
C LEU A 74 -20.83 -22.32 22.91
N ASN A 75 -20.36 -22.31 24.16
CA ASN A 75 -20.47 -23.46 25.06
C ASN A 75 -21.87 -23.63 25.67
N ALA A 76 -22.68 -22.58 25.72
CA ALA A 76 -24.02 -22.64 26.31
C ALA A 76 -25.01 -23.49 25.49
N SER A 77 -24.86 -23.54 24.17
CA SER A 77 -25.75 -24.30 23.28
C SER A 77 -25.09 -24.65 21.95
N ARG A 78 -25.38 -25.84 21.42
CA ARG A 78 -24.93 -26.26 20.07
C ARG A 78 -25.62 -25.51 18.92
N HIS A 79 -26.68 -24.77 19.20
CA HIS A 79 -27.36 -23.93 18.21
C HIS A 79 -26.72 -22.55 18.07
N ASN A 80 -25.88 -22.15 19.02
CA ASN A 80 -25.18 -20.87 19.00
C ASN A 80 -24.07 -20.91 17.94
N SER A 81 -23.91 -19.82 17.19
CA SER A 81 -22.97 -19.75 16.08
C SER A 81 -22.09 -18.51 16.15
N ARG A 82 -20.92 -18.56 15.50
CA ARG A 82 -20.04 -17.39 15.34
C ARG A 82 -20.70 -16.31 14.47
N ASP A 83 -21.48 -16.71 13.47
CA ASP A 83 -22.21 -15.77 12.59
C ASP A 83 -23.14 -14.86 13.39
N GLU A 84 -23.82 -15.40 14.42
CA GLU A 84 -24.68 -14.60 15.30
C GLU A 84 -23.88 -13.59 16.12
N VAL A 85 -22.72 -13.99 16.64
CA VAL A 85 -21.78 -13.10 17.33
C VAL A 85 -21.31 -11.97 16.40
N GLN A 86 -20.90 -12.30 15.17
CA GLN A 86 -20.42 -11.31 14.20
C GLN A 86 -21.52 -10.32 13.81
N MET A 87 -22.75 -10.81 13.59
CA MET A 87 -23.92 -9.96 13.33
C MET A 87 -24.22 -9.00 14.48
N LYS A 88 -24.21 -9.50 15.72
CA LYS A 88 -24.45 -8.66 16.93
C LYS A 88 -23.33 -7.65 17.13
N ALA A 89 -22.08 -8.05 16.93
CA ALA A 89 -20.94 -7.15 17.00
C ALA A 89 -21.04 -6.05 15.93
N TYR A 90 -21.45 -6.39 14.70
CA TYR A 90 -21.70 -5.41 13.64
C TYR A 90 -22.81 -4.41 14.02
N GLU A 91 -23.93 -4.90 14.56
CA GLU A 91 -25.03 -4.07 15.04
C GLU A 91 -24.55 -3.09 16.12
N ILE A 92 -23.78 -3.56 17.11
CA ILE A 92 -23.23 -2.72 18.18
C ILE A 92 -22.29 -1.65 17.60
N VAL A 93 -21.32 -2.04 16.77
CA VAL A 93 -20.31 -1.12 16.22
C VAL A 93 -20.94 -0.10 15.28
N SER A 94 -21.89 -0.51 14.44
CA SER A 94 -22.57 0.39 13.49
C SER A 94 -23.45 1.44 14.17
N GLN A 95 -23.87 1.20 15.41
CA GLN A 95 -24.67 2.11 16.24
C GLN A 95 -23.83 3.02 17.13
N LEU A 96 -22.50 2.87 17.17
CA LEU A 96 -21.63 3.71 17.99
C LEU A 96 -21.70 5.18 17.56
N ARG A 97 -22.18 6.02 18.46
CA ARG A 97 -22.24 7.47 18.28
C ARG A 97 -21.61 8.18 19.48
N ASP A 98 -21.01 9.33 19.23
CA ASP A 98 -20.54 10.23 20.28
C ASP A 98 -21.68 11.08 20.86
N GLU A 99 -21.35 11.93 21.83
CA GLU A 99 -22.29 12.85 22.48
C GLU A 99 -23.00 13.82 21.51
N ASN A 100 -22.46 14.03 20.31
CA ASN A 100 -23.02 14.90 19.29
C ASN A 100 -23.81 14.11 18.22
N GLY A 101 -23.99 12.79 18.41
CA GLY A 101 -24.66 11.92 17.44
C GLY A 101 -23.83 11.62 16.18
N GLN A 102 -22.53 11.92 16.20
CA GLN A 102 -21.60 11.61 15.10
C GLN A 102 -20.92 10.26 15.34
N VAL A 103 -20.25 9.73 14.32
CA VAL A 103 -19.44 8.50 14.47
C VAL A 103 -18.36 8.74 15.54
N ALA A 104 -18.29 7.85 16.53
CA ALA A 104 -17.42 7.99 17.70
C ALA A 104 -15.93 7.71 17.39
N VAL A 105 -15.32 8.52 16.53
CA VAL A 105 -13.92 8.36 16.12
C VAL A 105 -12.98 8.62 17.30
N PRO A 106 -12.04 7.71 17.63
CA PRO A 106 -11.08 7.90 18.72
C PRO A 106 -10.14 9.09 18.49
N LYS A 107 -9.83 9.82 19.56
CA LYS A 107 -8.86 10.95 19.53
C LYS A 107 -7.49 10.55 18.95
N PRO A 108 -6.91 9.37 19.27
CA PRO A 108 -5.62 8.96 18.70
C PRO A 108 -5.65 8.85 17.18
N PHE A 109 -6.73 8.31 16.59
CA PHE A 109 -6.85 8.20 15.15
C PHE A 109 -6.95 9.55 14.46
N ARG A 110 -7.68 10.51 15.05
CA ARG A 110 -7.71 11.90 14.52
C ARG A 110 -6.32 12.54 14.53
N LYS A 111 -5.50 12.26 15.54
CA LYS A 111 -4.11 12.75 15.62
C LYS A 111 -3.20 12.08 14.59
N LEU A 112 -3.30 10.76 14.40
CA LEU A 112 -2.57 10.09 13.32
C LEU A 112 -2.99 10.61 11.94
N ALA A 113 -4.28 10.89 11.77
CA ALA A 113 -4.83 11.50 10.57
C ALA A 113 -4.40 12.96 10.35
N SER A 114 -3.77 13.66 11.30
CA SER A 114 -3.19 14.99 11.03
C SER A 114 -1.79 14.92 10.41
N ILE A 115 -1.15 13.75 10.42
CA ILE A 115 0.20 13.53 9.91
C ILE A 115 0.13 13.12 8.43
N GLU A 116 0.05 14.12 7.55
CA GLU A 116 -0.22 13.93 6.11
C GLU A 116 0.72 12.98 5.34
N PRO A 117 2.04 12.89 5.63
CA PRO A 117 2.92 11.96 4.92
C PRO A 117 2.61 10.47 5.16
N LEU A 118 1.80 10.14 6.16
CA LEU A 118 1.33 8.76 6.38
C LEU A 118 0.24 8.46 5.35
N LYS A 119 0.59 7.64 4.34
CA LYS A 119 -0.27 7.35 3.18
C LYS A 119 -0.95 5.98 3.24
N LEU A 120 -0.33 5.00 3.89
CA LEU A 120 -0.87 3.66 4.09
C LEU A 120 -0.91 3.37 5.58
N PHE A 121 -2.07 2.97 6.05
CA PHE A 121 -2.30 2.47 7.40
C PHE A 121 -2.71 1.00 7.32
N VAL A 122 -2.17 0.19 8.22
CA VAL A 122 -2.62 -1.19 8.42
C VAL A 122 -3.40 -1.22 9.73
N SER A 123 -4.66 -1.65 9.67
CA SER A 123 -5.47 -1.89 10.86
C SER A 123 -5.42 -3.36 11.23
N THR A 124 -5.24 -3.63 12.52
CA THR A 124 -5.41 -4.97 13.13
C THR A 124 -6.74 -5.09 13.86
N THR A 125 -7.65 -4.14 13.66
CA THR A 125 -8.99 -4.12 14.23
C THR A 125 -10.04 -4.20 13.14
N VAL A 126 -11.24 -4.66 13.52
CA VAL A 126 -12.31 -4.98 12.57
C VAL A 126 -13.27 -3.81 12.33
N ASP A 127 -13.25 -2.80 13.18
CA ASP A 127 -14.11 -1.62 13.11
C ASP A 127 -13.72 -0.67 11.97
N SER A 128 -14.58 0.31 11.67
CA SER A 128 -14.35 1.29 10.59
C SER A 128 -13.83 2.65 11.07
N LEU A 129 -13.42 2.79 12.34
CA LEU A 129 -13.15 4.10 12.94
C LEU A 129 -11.87 4.73 12.38
N LEU A 130 -10.93 3.92 11.88
CA LEU A 130 -9.69 4.41 11.28
C LEU A 130 -9.93 5.08 9.93
N GLU A 131 -10.64 4.44 8.99
CA GLU A 131 -10.97 5.06 7.71
C GLU A 131 -11.86 6.29 7.88
N ASN A 132 -12.76 6.28 8.86
CA ASN A 132 -13.57 7.43 9.23
C ASN A 132 -12.71 8.60 9.73
N ALA A 133 -11.66 8.33 10.52
CA ALA A 133 -10.72 9.35 10.96
C ALA A 133 -9.89 9.93 9.81
N LEU A 134 -9.53 9.09 8.84
CA LEU A 134 -8.67 9.46 7.71
C LEU A 134 -9.44 10.14 6.58
N GLY A 135 -10.77 10.01 6.54
CA GLY A 135 -11.62 10.46 5.44
C GLY A 135 -11.40 9.65 4.17
N SER A 136 -11.07 8.36 4.33
CA SER A 136 -10.75 7.46 3.21
C SER A 136 -12.04 6.97 2.53
N PRO A 137 -12.19 7.15 1.20
CA PRO A 137 -13.32 6.61 0.46
C PRO A 137 -13.23 5.08 0.36
N ALA A 138 -14.35 4.43 0.01
CA ALA A 138 -14.47 2.98 0.02
C ALA A 138 -13.47 2.26 -0.92
N ASP A 139 -13.09 2.88 -2.03
CA ASP A 139 -12.07 2.36 -2.98
C ASP A 139 -10.63 2.51 -2.48
N HIS A 140 -10.43 3.09 -1.28
CA HIS A 140 -9.15 3.21 -0.58
C HIS A 140 -9.13 2.42 0.74
N VAL A 141 -10.15 1.59 0.98
CA VAL A 141 -10.26 0.72 2.14
C VAL A 141 -10.26 -0.73 1.64
N PHE A 142 -9.21 -1.45 1.99
CA PHE A 142 -9.00 -2.84 1.61
C PHE A 142 -9.10 -3.71 2.85
N ALA A 143 -9.65 -4.92 2.71
CA ALA A 143 -9.73 -5.88 3.79
C ALA A 143 -9.31 -7.26 3.29
N TYR A 144 -8.43 -7.92 4.04
CA TYR A 144 -8.12 -9.31 3.81
C TYR A 144 -9.22 -10.19 4.40
N SER A 145 -9.71 -11.15 3.61
CA SER A 145 -10.57 -12.25 4.07
C SER A 145 -10.02 -13.56 3.47
N PRO A 146 -9.72 -14.59 4.28
CA PRO A 146 -9.15 -15.85 3.81
C PRO A 146 -9.99 -16.60 2.78
N ASN A 147 -11.31 -16.46 2.87
CA ASN A 147 -12.28 -17.22 2.07
C ASN A 147 -12.75 -16.46 0.82
N SER A 148 -12.31 -15.21 0.66
CA SER A 148 -12.64 -14.36 -0.49
C SER A 148 -11.43 -14.18 -1.42
N ILE A 149 -11.68 -13.71 -2.64
CA ILE A 149 -10.57 -13.27 -3.51
C ILE A 149 -10.02 -11.97 -2.91
N PRO A 150 -8.79 -11.96 -2.38
CA PRO A 150 -8.25 -10.77 -1.73
C PRO A 150 -8.02 -9.68 -2.77
N THR A 151 -8.34 -8.45 -2.40
CA THR A 151 -7.99 -7.26 -3.19
C THR A 151 -6.68 -6.70 -2.67
N ASP A 152 -5.64 -6.77 -3.49
CA ASP A 152 -4.32 -6.23 -3.14
C ASP A 152 -4.30 -4.70 -3.17
N LEU A 153 -3.28 -4.12 -2.56
CA LEU A 153 -3.00 -2.69 -2.64
C LEU A 153 -2.74 -2.26 -4.10
N PRO A 154 -3.34 -1.15 -4.57
CA PRO A 154 -2.96 -0.54 -5.84
C PRO A 154 -1.49 -0.11 -5.80
N ARG A 155 -0.67 -0.43 -6.82
CA ARG A 155 0.77 -0.12 -6.84
C ARG A 155 1.10 1.37 -6.77
N ASP A 156 0.14 2.21 -7.11
CA ASP A 156 0.25 3.66 -7.19
C ASP A 156 -0.51 4.39 -6.08
N TYR A 157 -0.98 3.67 -5.05
CA TYR A 157 -1.78 4.26 -3.95
C TYR A 157 -1.11 5.47 -3.29
N SER A 158 0.23 5.52 -3.26
CA SER A 158 1.01 6.63 -2.70
C SER A 158 0.75 7.98 -3.39
N ARG A 159 0.22 7.95 -4.62
CA ARG A 159 -0.16 9.13 -5.41
C ARG A 159 -1.59 9.58 -5.17
N SER A 160 -2.38 8.76 -4.48
CA SER A 160 -3.74 9.13 -4.15
C SER A 160 -3.74 10.37 -3.24
N PRO A 161 -4.66 11.32 -3.47
CA PRO A 161 -4.94 12.35 -2.49
C PRO A 161 -5.51 11.75 -1.19
N HIS A 162 -6.13 10.56 -1.28
CA HIS A 162 -6.68 9.84 -0.16
C HIS A 162 -5.64 8.92 0.49
N ARG A 163 -5.87 8.64 1.77
CA ARG A 163 -5.06 7.68 2.53
C ARG A 163 -5.66 6.30 2.37
N VAL A 164 -4.80 5.29 2.32
CA VAL A 164 -5.23 3.90 2.23
C VAL A 164 -5.28 3.27 3.61
N VAL A 165 -6.35 2.51 3.86
CA VAL A 165 -6.48 1.62 5.01
C VAL A 165 -6.50 0.18 4.52
N PHE A 166 -5.67 -0.67 5.12
CA PHE A 166 -5.68 -2.10 4.89
C PHE A 166 -6.02 -2.84 6.19
N HIS A 167 -7.19 -3.47 6.27
CA HIS A 167 -7.59 -4.30 7.40
C HIS A 167 -6.98 -5.70 7.24
N LEU A 168 -5.98 -6.01 8.06
CA LEU A 168 -5.28 -7.28 7.98
C LEU A 168 -6.13 -8.45 8.50
N PHE A 169 -7.01 -8.18 9.46
CA PHE A 169 -7.88 -9.17 10.10
C PHE A 169 -9.34 -9.00 9.70
N GLY A 170 -9.55 -8.53 8.47
CA GLY A 170 -10.87 -8.30 7.91
C GLY A 170 -11.60 -7.11 8.50
N ARG A 171 -12.78 -6.82 7.96
CA ARG A 171 -13.62 -5.69 8.38
C ARG A 171 -15.01 -6.19 8.71
N ILE A 172 -15.53 -5.77 9.85
CA ILE A 172 -16.85 -6.18 10.29
C ILE A 172 -17.93 -5.65 9.33
N SER A 173 -18.71 -6.55 8.76
CA SER A 173 -19.73 -6.26 7.73
C SER A 173 -21.10 -6.88 8.06
N GLY A 174 -21.16 -7.78 9.04
CA GLY A 174 -22.30 -8.65 9.30
C GLY A 174 -22.36 -9.89 8.40
N LEU A 175 -21.40 -10.07 7.47
CA LEU A 175 -21.30 -11.33 6.73
C LEU A 175 -20.40 -12.33 7.48
N PRO A 176 -20.66 -13.64 7.37
CA PRO A 176 -19.81 -14.67 7.96
C PRO A 176 -18.37 -14.63 7.43
N ASP A 177 -17.40 -14.96 8.27
CA ASP A 177 -15.97 -15.10 7.94
C ASP A 177 -15.28 -13.86 7.33
N ASP A 178 -15.87 -12.68 7.49
CA ASP A 178 -15.36 -11.42 6.93
C ASP A 178 -14.33 -10.72 7.82
N CYS A 179 -14.23 -11.11 9.10
CA CYS A 179 -13.28 -10.54 10.05
C CYS A 179 -12.95 -11.50 11.20
N ALA A 180 -11.85 -11.22 11.91
CA ALA A 180 -11.46 -11.94 13.12
C ALA A 180 -11.73 -11.10 14.37
N LEU A 181 -12.73 -11.50 15.15
CA LEU A 181 -13.10 -10.88 16.42
C LEU A 181 -12.34 -11.47 17.61
N VAL A 182 -12.06 -12.78 17.56
CA VAL A 182 -11.36 -13.51 18.63
C VAL A 182 -9.96 -13.98 18.19
N ASP A 183 -9.13 -14.35 19.17
CA ASP A 183 -7.74 -14.74 18.92
C ASP A 183 -7.63 -15.97 18.02
N GLU A 184 -8.54 -16.93 18.15
CA GLU A 184 -8.56 -18.13 17.29
C GLU A 184 -8.80 -17.81 15.81
N GLU A 185 -9.75 -16.90 15.52
CA GLU A 185 -9.97 -16.40 14.16
C GLU A 185 -8.77 -15.61 13.66
N THR A 186 -8.12 -14.83 14.54
CA THR A 186 -6.93 -14.06 14.19
C THR A 186 -5.78 -15.00 13.79
N LEU A 187 -5.61 -16.13 14.49
CA LEU A 187 -4.64 -17.16 14.15
C LEU A 187 -4.95 -17.80 12.79
N GLU A 188 -6.22 -18.11 12.50
CA GLU A 188 -6.62 -18.66 11.21
C GLU A 188 -6.35 -17.68 10.06
N PHE A 189 -6.66 -16.38 10.24
CA PHE A 189 -6.33 -15.33 9.28
C PHE A 189 -4.83 -15.28 9.00
N MET A 190 -3.98 -15.32 10.03
CA MET A 190 -2.53 -15.31 9.82
C MET A 190 -1.99 -16.57 9.17
N TRP A 191 -2.52 -17.72 9.54
CA TRP A 191 -2.17 -19.00 8.92
C TRP A 191 -2.47 -18.97 7.42
N LYS A 192 -3.67 -18.52 7.05
CA LYS A 192 -4.11 -18.43 5.66
C LYS A 192 -3.40 -17.34 4.88
N LEU A 193 -2.98 -16.26 5.54
CA LEU A 193 -2.21 -15.18 4.91
C LEU A 193 -0.84 -15.70 4.42
N HIS A 194 -0.24 -16.64 5.16
CA HIS A 194 1.03 -17.26 4.81
C HIS A 194 0.95 -18.35 3.74
N ASP A 195 -0.25 -18.82 3.37
CA ASP A 195 -0.42 -19.75 2.25
C ASP A 195 0.11 -19.11 0.95
N GLU A 196 0.90 -19.85 0.17
CA GLU A 196 1.60 -19.31 -1.01
C GLU A 196 0.63 -18.68 -2.01
N SER A 197 -0.59 -19.21 -2.11
CA SER A 197 -1.61 -18.69 -3.00
C SER A 197 -2.11 -17.30 -2.58
N ASN A 198 -2.28 -17.07 -1.27
CA ASN A 198 -2.73 -15.79 -0.72
C ASN A 198 -1.59 -14.78 -0.65
N SER A 199 -0.39 -15.21 -0.27
CA SER A 199 0.82 -14.38 -0.29
C SER A 199 1.11 -13.86 -1.70
N ALA A 200 0.95 -14.68 -2.73
CA ALA A 200 1.10 -14.25 -4.13
C ALA A 200 0.03 -13.24 -4.57
N ARG A 201 -1.19 -13.33 -4.02
CA ARG A 201 -2.29 -12.41 -4.35
C ARG A 201 -2.19 -11.06 -3.63
N LEU A 202 -1.43 -10.96 -2.54
CA LEU A 202 -1.18 -9.75 -1.78
C LEU A 202 0.25 -9.21 -1.99
N ALA A 203 0.84 -9.47 -3.16
CA ALA A 203 2.24 -9.17 -3.44
C ALA A 203 2.59 -7.69 -3.22
N ASN A 204 1.72 -6.76 -3.58
CA ASN A 204 1.97 -5.32 -3.42
C ASN A 204 1.93 -4.93 -1.94
N PHE A 205 0.97 -5.46 -1.17
CA PHE A 205 0.94 -5.29 0.29
C PHE A 205 2.24 -5.80 0.93
N PHE A 206 2.66 -7.03 0.62
CA PHE A 206 3.88 -7.60 1.18
C PHE A 206 5.13 -6.84 0.77
N ASP A 207 5.22 -6.36 -0.47
CA ASP A 207 6.32 -5.53 -0.93
C ASP A 207 6.40 -4.22 -0.14
N GLU A 208 5.26 -3.54 0.11
CA GLU A 208 5.20 -2.33 0.91
C GLU A 208 5.63 -2.58 2.36
N VAL A 209 5.09 -3.62 3.01
CA VAL A 209 5.44 -3.98 4.39
C VAL A 209 6.91 -4.38 4.54
N CYS A 210 7.50 -5.02 3.52
CA CYS A 210 8.91 -5.43 3.53
C CYS A 210 9.89 -4.28 3.23
N THR A 211 9.46 -3.26 2.46
CA THR A 211 10.35 -2.18 1.99
C THR A 211 10.25 -0.92 2.84
N LYS A 212 9.12 -0.69 3.51
CA LYS A 212 8.91 0.47 4.36
C LYS A 212 9.19 0.17 5.82
N ARG A 213 9.18 1.25 6.61
CA ARG A 213 9.37 1.20 8.04
C ARG A 213 8.04 1.02 8.75
N LEU A 214 7.90 -0.05 9.50
CA LEU A 214 6.66 -0.33 10.24
C LEU A 214 6.68 0.45 11.56
N LEU A 215 5.56 1.09 11.90
CA LEU A 215 5.33 1.74 13.18
C LEU A 215 4.18 1.03 13.89
N LEU A 216 4.51 0.12 14.81
CA LEU A 216 3.52 -0.64 15.58
C LEU A 216 3.01 0.19 16.76
N ILE A 217 1.69 0.40 16.86
CA ILE A 217 1.06 1.18 17.92
C ILE A 217 -0.21 0.49 18.42
N GLY A 218 -0.25 0.14 19.71
CA GLY A 218 -1.44 -0.42 20.37
C GLY A 218 -1.81 -1.83 19.93
N ASN A 219 -0.81 -2.67 19.65
CA ASN A 219 -0.95 -4.09 19.36
C ASN A 219 -0.45 -4.93 20.56
N ALA A 220 -0.53 -4.39 21.78
CA ALA A 220 0.05 -4.98 22.99
C ALA A 220 -0.56 -6.35 23.32
N HIS A 221 -1.83 -6.52 22.95
CA HIS A 221 -2.59 -7.72 23.21
C HIS A 221 -3.19 -8.28 21.90
N PRO A 222 -2.81 -9.51 21.50
CA PRO A 222 -1.86 -10.40 22.16
C PRO A 222 -0.38 -10.12 21.80
N ASP A 223 0.56 -10.45 22.70
CA ASP A 223 2.00 -10.13 22.58
C ASP A 223 2.69 -10.81 21.38
N TRP A 224 2.14 -11.93 20.91
CA TRP A 224 2.61 -12.63 19.73
C TRP A 224 2.38 -11.83 18.44
N LEU A 225 1.40 -10.92 18.41
CA LEU A 225 1.06 -10.14 17.21
C LEU A 225 2.21 -9.20 16.82
N ALA A 226 2.84 -8.58 17.81
CA ALA A 226 4.04 -7.77 17.60
C ALA A 226 5.18 -8.62 16.99
N ARG A 227 5.40 -9.85 17.47
CA ARG A 227 6.42 -10.77 16.93
C ARG A 227 6.11 -11.18 15.50
N PHE A 228 4.82 -11.42 15.21
CA PHE A 228 4.36 -11.71 13.86
C PHE A 228 4.72 -10.58 12.90
N PHE A 229 4.43 -9.32 13.23
CA PHE A 229 4.76 -8.19 12.35
C PHE A 229 6.26 -8.00 12.14
N VAL A 230 7.06 -8.21 13.18
CA VAL A 230 8.53 -8.21 13.07
C VAL A 230 9.00 -9.32 12.11
N ARG A 231 8.36 -10.49 12.13
CA ARG A 231 8.65 -11.57 11.17
C ARG A 231 8.14 -11.23 9.76
N LEU A 232 6.95 -10.64 9.65
CA LEU A 232 6.28 -10.30 8.40
C LEU A 232 7.09 -9.32 7.57
N ALA A 233 7.75 -8.35 8.22
CA ALA A 233 8.60 -7.34 7.59
C ALA A 233 9.87 -7.89 6.93
N ARG A 234 10.19 -9.19 7.12
CA ARG A 234 11.45 -9.79 6.65
C ARG A 234 11.22 -10.86 5.59
N ARG A 235 11.97 -10.72 4.49
CA ARG A 235 12.09 -11.78 3.48
C ARG A 235 12.99 -12.92 3.95
N ASP A 236 14.06 -12.59 4.68
CA ASP A 236 15.02 -13.55 5.22
C ASP A 236 14.77 -13.87 6.71
N ARG A 237 15.50 -14.85 7.24
CA ARG A 237 15.50 -15.18 8.68
C ARG A 237 15.90 -13.96 9.52
N LEU A 238 15.31 -13.81 10.71
CA LEU A 238 15.56 -12.67 11.59
C LEU A 238 17.06 -12.45 11.93
N TYR A 239 17.85 -13.52 12.00
CA TYR A 239 19.27 -13.47 12.35
C TYR A 239 20.22 -13.12 11.17
N SER A 240 19.71 -13.05 9.94
CA SER A 240 20.48 -12.61 8.77
C SER A 240 20.69 -11.09 8.84
N GLY A 241 21.93 -10.61 8.69
CA GLY A 241 22.35 -9.20 8.89
C GLY A 241 21.38 -8.12 8.36
N ASN A 242 21.38 -6.96 9.03
CA ASN A 242 20.21 -6.10 9.17
C ASN A 242 20.45 -4.65 8.68
N ASP A 243 19.51 -4.13 7.89
CA ASP A 243 19.31 -2.71 7.58
C ASP A 243 17.98 -2.26 8.21
N ALA A 244 18.05 -1.46 9.28
CA ALA A 244 16.94 -1.11 10.16
C ALA A 244 15.59 -0.79 9.46
N ARG A 245 14.54 -1.56 9.80
CA ARG A 245 13.19 -1.39 9.23
C ARG A 245 12.10 -1.03 10.25
N GLU A 246 12.09 -1.49 11.50
CA GLU A 246 10.90 -1.32 12.36
C GLU A 246 11.05 -0.33 13.54
N PHE A 247 9.98 0.40 13.82
CA PHE A 247 9.74 1.17 15.05
C PHE A 247 8.59 0.50 15.83
N VAL A 248 8.81 0.26 17.12
CA VAL A 248 7.77 -0.30 18.01
C VAL A 248 7.47 0.72 19.08
N ALA A 249 6.24 1.23 19.06
CA ALA A 249 5.72 2.18 20.01
C ALA A 249 4.53 1.54 20.73
N ASP A 250 4.86 0.49 21.48
CA ASP A 250 3.87 -0.34 22.13
C ASP A 250 4.20 -0.52 23.61
N GLY A 251 3.19 -0.35 24.46
CA GLY A 251 3.32 -0.49 25.91
C GLY A 251 3.79 -1.88 26.32
N ALA A 252 3.46 -2.91 25.52
CA ALA A 252 3.93 -4.27 25.72
C ALA A 252 5.46 -4.40 25.66
N VAL A 253 6.19 -3.61 24.89
CA VAL A 253 7.67 -3.70 24.88
C VAL A 253 8.27 -3.21 26.19
N THR A 254 7.59 -2.28 26.87
CA THR A 254 8.01 -1.77 28.18
C THR A 254 7.53 -2.63 29.36
N SER A 255 6.42 -3.36 29.21
CA SER A 255 5.81 -4.15 30.30
C SER A 255 6.04 -5.67 30.19
N ASN A 256 6.33 -6.20 29.00
CA ASN A 256 6.55 -7.62 28.74
C ASN A 256 8.03 -7.92 28.49
N VAL A 257 8.71 -8.41 29.53
CA VAL A 257 10.13 -8.79 29.51
C VAL A 257 10.42 -9.78 28.38
N LEU A 258 9.53 -10.74 28.10
CA LEU A 258 9.76 -11.75 27.07
C LEU A 258 9.73 -11.16 25.64
N LEU A 259 8.86 -10.17 25.39
CA LEU A 259 8.85 -9.47 24.10
C LEU A 259 10.08 -8.58 23.96
N HIS A 260 10.45 -7.85 25.02
CA HIS A 260 11.66 -7.05 25.05
C HIS A 260 12.91 -7.90 24.74
N ASP A 261 13.09 -9.00 25.47
CA ASP A 261 14.21 -9.94 25.28
C ASP A 261 14.22 -10.52 23.86
N PHE A 262 13.05 -10.85 23.30
CA PHE A 262 12.96 -11.31 21.92
C PHE A 262 13.45 -10.25 20.94
N LEU A 263 13.02 -9.00 21.10
CA LEU A 263 13.42 -7.90 20.21
C LEU A 263 14.92 -7.61 20.35
N GLU A 264 15.47 -7.57 21.57
CA GLU A 264 16.91 -7.36 21.76
C GLU A 264 17.75 -8.47 21.10
N ASN A 265 17.34 -9.73 21.24
CA ASN A 265 18.13 -10.87 20.78
C ASN A 265 17.96 -11.19 19.29
N PHE A 266 16.75 -11.06 18.76
CA PHE A 266 16.42 -11.46 17.38
C PHE A 266 16.14 -10.28 16.44
N SER A 267 16.01 -9.08 16.99
CA SER A 267 15.75 -7.86 16.23
C SER A 267 16.48 -6.63 16.80
N PRO A 268 17.81 -6.67 16.99
CA PRO A 268 18.55 -5.66 17.75
C PRO A 268 18.52 -4.24 17.17
N GLN A 269 18.00 -4.06 15.95
CA GLN A 269 17.84 -2.73 15.34
C GLN A 269 16.42 -2.16 15.43
N THR A 270 15.44 -2.95 15.90
CA THR A 270 14.10 -2.45 16.23
C THR A 270 14.22 -1.37 17.28
N ARG A 271 13.58 -0.22 17.04
CA ARG A 271 13.62 0.92 17.96
C ARG A 271 12.36 0.93 18.80
N SER A 272 12.52 0.74 20.10
CA SER A 272 11.46 0.82 21.09
C SER A 272 11.47 2.18 21.79
N PHE A 273 10.28 2.77 21.94
CA PHE A 273 10.12 4.01 22.70
C PHE A 273 9.83 3.70 24.18
N SER A 274 10.36 4.52 25.08
CA SER A 274 10.12 4.36 26.53
C SER A 274 8.68 4.69 26.97
N VAL A 275 7.85 5.18 26.06
CA VAL A 275 6.46 5.56 26.34
C VAL A 275 5.61 4.31 26.54
N ALA A 276 5.19 4.07 27.78
CA ALA A 276 4.45 2.87 28.15
C ALA A 276 2.99 2.82 27.65
N ASN A 277 2.41 3.96 27.24
CA ASN A 277 1.03 4.03 26.78
C ASN A 277 0.96 4.41 25.28
N PRO A 278 0.32 3.59 24.42
CA PRO A 278 0.23 3.86 22.99
C PRO A 278 -0.54 5.15 22.65
N ILE A 279 -1.54 5.54 23.45
CA ILE A 279 -2.27 6.81 23.29
C ILE A 279 -1.36 8.00 23.60
N GLU A 280 -0.54 7.90 24.65
CA GLU A 280 0.42 8.94 24.99
C GLU A 280 1.49 9.06 23.90
N PHE A 281 1.95 7.95 23.34
CA PHE A 281 2.87 7.96 22.22
C PHE A 281 2.30 8.71 21.02
N VAL A 282 1.04 8.47 20.65
CA VAL A 282 0.37 9.19 19.56
C VAL A 282 0.26 10.69 19.87
N ASN A 283 -0.01 11.06 21.13
CA ASN A 283 -0.04 12.47 21.54
C ASN A 283 1.33 13.13 21.33
N GLN A 284 2.40 12.50 21.82
CA GLN A 284 3.76 13.00 21.65
C GLN A 284 4.19 13.03 20.18
N LEU A 285 3.81 12.03 19.39
CA LEU A 285 4.10 11.97 17.95
C LEU A 285 3.47 13.15 17.21
N ALA A 286 2.19 13.43 17.46
CA ALA A 286 1.50 14.55 16.84
C ALA A 286 2.14 15.90 17.24
N GLU A 287 2.40 16.11 18.53
CA GLU A 287 3.05 17.34 19.01
C GLU A 287 4.45 17.53 18.42
N LYS A 288 5.25 16.46 18.36
CA LYS A 288 6.60 16.51 17.80
C LYS A 288 6.59 16.69 16.28
N TRP A 289 5.62 16.10 15.58
CA TRP A 289 5.41 16.35 14.15
C TRP A 289 5.03 17.80 13.89
N ASP A 290 4.15 18.37 14.71
CA ASP A 290 3.78 19.79 14.64
C ASP A 290 4.94 20.74 14.98
N ALA A 291 5.94 20.29 15.75
CA ALA A 291 7.16 21.04 16.02
C ALA A 291 8.31 20.75 15.04
N PHE A 292 8.19 19.74 14.16
CA PHE A 292 9.29 19.31 13.30
C PHE A 292 9.61 20.37 12.23
N PRO A 293 10.86 20.86 12.07
CA PRO A 293 11.15 21.94 11.11
C PRO A 293 11.15 21.47 9.65
N ASP A 294 11.61 20.25 9.37
CA ASP A 294 11.76 19.71 8.01
C ASP A 294 10.50 19.01 7.49
N LYS A 295 9.31 19.45 7.94
CA LYS A 295 8.06 18.89 7.40
C LYS A 295 8.01 19.23 5.91
N PRO A 296 7.62 18.27 5.04
CA PRO A 296 7.27 18.64 3.69
C PRO A 296 6.22 19.74 3.77
N ALA A 297 6.43 20.84 3.03
CA ALA A 297 5.47 21.93 3.00
C ALA A 297 4.11 21.31 2.71
N LYS A 298 3.11 21.61 3.55
CA LYS A 298 1.73 21.19 3.32
C LYS A 298 1.47 21.54 1.86
N ALA A 299 1.20 20.53 1.04
CA ALA A 299 0.74 20.79 -0.31
C ALA A 299 -0.59 21.51 -0.14
N THR A 300 -0.54 22.82 0.04
CA THR A 300 -1.69 23.68 -0.16
C THR A 300 -2.23 23.21 -1.49
N ALA A 301 -3.51 22.84 -1.51
CA ALA A 301 -4.28 22.68 -2.72
C ALA A 301 -4.33 24.04 -3.43
N GLY A 302 -3.17 24.52 -3.87
CA GLY A 302 -2.95 25.52 -4.87
C GLY A 302 -2.77 24.70 -6.13
N ALA A 303 -3.79 24.73 -6.96
CA ALA A 303 -3.73 24.33 -8.34
C ALA A 303 -2.57 25.07 -9.05
N ALA A 304 -1.34 24.58 -8.89
CA ALA A 304 -0.29 24.78 -9.86
C ALA A 304 -0.34 23.55 -10.75
N ALA A 305 -1.26 23.62 -11.72
CA ALA A 305 -1.23 22.75 -12.87
C ALA A 305 0.17 22.88 -13.50
N VAL A 306 1.05 21.93 -13.21
CA VAL A 306 1.99 21.49 -14.24
C VAL A 306 1.08 21.12 -15.39
N SER A 307 1.18 21.85 -16.50
CA SER A 307 0.41 21.57 -17.70
C SER A 307 0.84 20.21 -18.24
N VAL A 308 0.31 19.14 -17.65
CA VAL A 308 0.06 17.89 -18.32
C VAL A 308 -0.86 18.32 -19.46
N SER A 309 -0.41 18.15 -20.71
CA SER A 309 -1.33 18.33 -21.83
C SER A 309 -2.59 17.54 -21.50
N ALA A 310 -3.76 18.16 -21.60
CA ALA A 310 -5.05 17.54 -21.28
C ALA A 310 -5.37 16.30 -22.15
N LYS A 311 -4.43 15.91 -23.03
CA LYS A 311 -4.50 14.75 -23.89
C LYS A 311 -3.32 13.81 -23.58
N PRO A 312 -3.58 12.52 -23.28
CA PRO A 312 -2.54 11.52 -23.14
C PRO A 312 -1.79 11.34 -24.46
N PRO A 313 -0.49 11.02 -24.43
CA PRO A 313 0.31 10.90 -25.64
C PRO A 313 -0.20 9.74 -26.49
N ALA A 314 -0.21 9.91 -27.81
CA ALA A 314 -0.65 8.84 -28.72
C ALA A 314 0.33 7.67 -28.69
N VAL A 315 1.63 7.95 -28.66
CA VAL A 315 2.70 6.96 -28.70
C VAL A 315 3.61 7.13 -27.49
N PHE A 316 3.82 6.06 -26.73
CA PHE A 316 4.84 5.99 -25.69
C PHE A 316 6.04 5.21 -26.23
N VAL A 317 7.24 5.79 -26.19
CA VAL A 317 8.48 5.14 -26.62
C VAL A 317 9.36 4.83 -25.40
N SER A 318 9.63 3.55 -25.17
CA SER A 318 10.46 3.04 -24.06
C SER A 318 11.81 2.56 -24.58
N TYR A 319 12.91 3.07 -24.04
CA TYR A 319 14.25 2.84 -24.58
C TYR A 319 15.35 2.86 -23.49
N ALA A 320 16.50 2.26 -23.77
CA ALA A 320 17.67 2.43 -22.90
C ALA A 320 18.29 3.81 -23.13
N SER A 321 18.74 4.49 -22.07
CA SER A 321 19.27 5.86 -22.17
C SER A 321 20.45 6.03 -23.14
N GLN A 322 21.19 4.94 -23.42
CA GLN A 322 22.27 4.90 -24.41
C GLN A 322 21.78 4.98 -25.86
N ASP A 323 20.50 4.69 -26.13
CA ASP A 323 19.91 4.70 -27.47
C ASP A 323 19.25 6.05 -27.82
N ARG A 324 19.45 7.06 -26.97
CA ARG A 324 18.80 8.38 -27.06
C ARG A 324 18.88 9.01 -28.45
N ASP A 325 20.05 9.01 -29.07
CA ASP A 325 20.24 9.64 -30.38
C ASP A 325 19.38 8.99 -31.47
N ALA A 326 19.23 7.66 -31.43
CA ALA A 326 18.37 6.92 -32.35
C ALA A 326 16.90 7.17 -32.05
N VAL A 327 16.51 7.25 -30.77
CA VAL A 327 15.13 7.52 -30.35
C VAL A 327 14.69 8.94 -30.67
N GLU A 328 15.57 9.93 -30.56
CA GLU A 328 15.30 11.31 -30.97
C GLU A 328 15.08 11.44 -32.49
N ARG A 329 15.73 10.59 -33.30
CA ARG A 329 15.47 10.49 -34.75
C ARG A 329 14.12 9.82 -35.03
N LEU A 330 13.85 8.70 -34.35
CA LEU A 330 12.57 7.99 -34.45
C LEU A 330 11.40 8.90 -34.08
N GLN A 331 11.53 9.66 -32.99
CA GLN A 331 10.52 10.61 -32.54
C GLN A 331 10.26 11.68 -33.59
N ARG A 332 11.30 12.29 -34.17
CA ARG A 332 11.13 13.32 -35.20
C ARG A 332 10.32 12.80 -36.39
N SER A 333 10.56 11.56 -36.81
CA SER A 333 9.81 10.91 -37.90
C SER A 333 8.35 10.68 -37.53
N LEU A 334 8.07 10.19 -36.31
CA LEU A 334 6.71 9.95 -35.83
C LEU A 334 5.92 11.26 -35.61
N VAL A 335 6.55 12.28 -35.03
CA VAL A 335 5.96 13.63 -34.87
C VAL A 335 5.71 14.28 -36.23
N GLY A 336 6.62 14.12 -37.18
CA GLY A 336 6.45 14.57 -38.57
C GLY A 336 5.24 13.93 -39.27
N ALA A 337 4.82 12.74 -38.84
CA ALA A 337 3.60 12.07 -39.29
C ALA A 337 2.33 12.48 -38.51
N GLY A 338 2.42 13.46 -37.60
CA GLY A 338 1.30 13.97 -36.82
C GLY A 338 0.98 13.15 -35.56
N LEU A 339 1.88 12.27 -35.12
CA LEU A 339 1.72 11.52 -33.87
C LEU A 339 2.24 12.34 -32.69
N ASP A 340 1.50 12.28 -31.58
CA ASP A 340 1.95 12.83 -30.31
C ASP A 340 2.78 11.75 -29.60
N VAL A 341 4.09 12.01 -29.45
CA VAL A 341 5.07 11.02 -29.03
C VAL A 341 5.72 11.45 -27.72
N TRP A 342 5.64 10.57 -26.73
CA TRP A 342 6.24 10.75 -25.42
C TRP A 342 7.39 9.74 -25.21
N PHE A 343 8.52 10.23 -24.69
CA PHE A 343 9.61 9.38 -24.21
C PHE A 343 10.35 10.08 -23.07
N ASP A 344 11.07 9.32 -22.27
CA ASP A 344 11.85 9.82 -21.14
C ASP A 344 12.95 10.77 -21.58
N LYS A 345 12.82 12.06 -21.26
CA LYS A 345 13.88 13.05 -21.45
C LYS A 345 14.90 12.86 -20.36
N GLY A 346 15.99 12.18 -20.68
CA GLY A 346 17.14 12.04 -19.79
C GLY A 346 17.60 13.38 -19.20
N ARG A 347 17.30 13.55 -17.91
CA ARG A 347 18.13 14.19 -16.87
C ARG A 347 17.79 13.55 -15.53
N LEU A 348 18.62 12.58 -15.17
CA LEU A 348 18.87 12.19 -13.78
C LEU A 348 19.50 13.39 -13.06
N GLU A 349 18.68 14.38 -12.70
CA GLU A 349 18.99 15.31 -11.63
C GLU A 349 18.14 14.91 -10.42
N SER A 350 18.84 14.83 -9.29
CA SER A 350 18.37 14.39 -7.97
C SER A 350 17.02 15.00 -7.56
N GLY A 351 16.05 14.18 -7.14
CA GLY A 351 15.14 14.60 -6.07
C GLY A 351 13.63 14.39 -6.21
N ASP A 352 13.03 14.09 -7.37
CA ASP A 352 11.55 14.05 -7.51
C ASP A 352 10.96 12.74 -8.09
N PRO A 353 9.76 12.30 -7.66
CA PRO A 353 9.13 11.04 -8.07
C PRO A 353 8.48 11.13 -9.47
N TRP A 354 9.23 10.77 -10.52
CA TRP A 354 8.79 10.86 -11.92
C TRP A 354 8.00 9.62 -12.43
N TRP A 355 8.05 8.49 -11.71
CA TRP A 355 7.35 7.24 -12.04
C TRP A 355 5.82 7.40 -12.23
N PRO A 356 5.11 8.23 -11.41
CA PRO A 356 4.28 9.30 -11.91
C PRO A 356 3.59 9.17 -13.26
N VAL A 357 4.25 9.94 -14.11
CA VAL A 357 3.85 10.34 -15.43
C VAL A 357 4.13 9.20 -16.39
N ILE A 358 5.20 8.44 -16.17
CA ILE A 358 5.52 7.23 -16.95
C ILE A 358 4.35 6.27 -16.92
N GLU A 359 3.90 5.87 -15.73
CA GLU A 359 2.84 4.87 -15.60
C GLU A 359 1.51 5.35 -16.17
N GLN A 360 1.13 6.61 -15.91
CA GLN A 360 -0.07 7.20 -16.50
C GLN A 360 0.02 7.19 -18.03
N ASN A 361 1.17 7.56 -18.60
CA ASN A 361 1.34 7.58 -20.04
C ASN A 361 1.36 6.18 -20.64
N ILE A 362 1.89 5.15 -19.95
CA ILE A 362 1.79 3.75 -20.39
C ILE A 362 0.35 3.26 -20.32
N THR A 363 -0.42 3.68 -19.33
CA THR A 363 -1.84 3.29 -19.16
C THR A 363 -2.75 4.00 -20.17
N THR A 364 -2.41 5.21 -20.57
CA THR A 364 -3.28 6.06 -21.39
C THR A 364 -2.86 6.16 -22.84
N CYS A 365 -1.64 5.77 -23.22
CA CYS A 365 -1.21 5.86 -24.60
C CYS A 365 -2.02 4.94 -25.53
N ASP A 366 -2.14 5.34 -26.79
CA ASP A 366 -2.80 4.53 -27.81
C ASP A 366 -1.88 3.37 -28.26
N VAL A 367 -0.57 3.62 -28.29
CA VAL A 367 0.46 2.69 -28.76
C VAL A 367 1.68 2.75 -27.83
N PHE A 368 2.23 1.59 -27.49
CA PHE A 368 3.50 1.44 -26.78
C PHE A 368 4.58 0.87 -27.71
N VAL A 369 5.71 1.54 -27.82
CA VAL A 369 6.83 1.20 -28.71
C VAL A 369 8.07 0.90 -27.88
N PRO A 370 8.36 -0.38 -27.59
CA PRO A 370 9.63 -0.77 -26.99
C PRO A 370 10.74 -0.72 -28.05
N VAL A 371 11.81 0.02 -27.74
CA VAL A 371 13.00 0.14 -28.59
C VAL A 371 13.97 -0.96 -28.23
N ILE A 372 14.31 -1.78 -29.22
CA ILE A 372 15.20 -2.92 -29.08
C ILE A 372 16.56 -2.58 -29.71
N SER A 373 17.62 -2.82 -28.96
CA SER A 373 19.00 -2.57 -29.37
C SER A 373 19.96 -3.54 -28.68
N THR A 374 21.23 -3.46 -29.07
CA THR A 374 22.35 -4.08 -28.37
C THR A 374 22.40 -3.63 -26.90
N ASN A 375 22.02 -2.39 -26.59
CA ASN A 375 22.05 -1.85 -25.23
C ASN A 375 20.92 -2.42 -24.36
N THR A 376 19.73 -2.62 -24.93
CA THR A 376 18.63 -3.28 -24.19
C THR A 376 18.85 -4.78 -24.04
N ASN A 377 19.51 -5.43 -25.01
CA ASN A 377 19.76 -6.87 -24.95
C ASN A 377 20.84 -7.28 -23.92
N LYS A 378 21.76 -6.37 -23.58
CA LYS A 378 22.86 -6.63 -22.62
C LYS A 378 22.44 -6.53 -21.15
N ARG A 379 21.19 -6.16 -20.86
CA ARG A 379 20.73 -5.84 -19.50
C ARG A 379 19.58 -6.74 -19.09
N ASP A 380 19.72 -7.32 -17.90
CA ASP A 380 18.64 -8.06 -17.24
C ASP A 380 17.78 -7.17 -16.31
N GLU A 381 18.24 -5.93 -16.05
CA GLU A 381 17.55 -4.94 -15.22
C GLU A 381 17.64 -3.50 -15.79
N GLY A 382 16.59 -2.70 -15.57
CA GLY A 382 16.53 -1.31 -16.02
C GLY A 382 15.11 -0.73 -15.99
N VAL A 383 15.00 0.60 -16.00
CA VAL A 383 13.72 1.33 -16.01
C VAL A 383 12.86 0.90 -17.21
N PHE A 384 13.45 0.79 -18.40
CA PHE A 384 12.76 0.32 -19.61
C PHE A 384 12.19 -1.11 -19.47
N ILE A 385 12.86 -2.02 -18.74
CA ILE A 385 12.33 -3.39 -18.49
C ILE A 385 11.06 -3.32 -17.64
N ARG A 386 11.03 -2.43 -16.64
CA ARG A 386 9.84 -2.18 -15.82
C ARG A 386 8.69 -1.62 -16.67
N GLU A 387 8.98 -0.70 -17.59
CA GLU A 387 8.01 -0.15 -18.55
C GLU A 387 7.48 -1.21 -19.52
N TRP A 388 8.35 -2.10 -20.03
CA TRP A 388 7.96 -3.19 -20.93
C TRP A 388 7.04 -4.19 -20.25
N ASN A 389 7.36 -4.59 -19.02
CA ASN A 389 6.50 -5.45 -18.22
C ASN A 389 5.15 -4.78 -17.95
N ARG A 390 5.13 -3.47 -17.67
CA ARG A 390 3.88 -2.72 -17.47
C ARG A 390 3.02 -2.65 -18.74
N ALA A 391 3.63 -2.49 -19.90
CA ALA A 391 2.91 -2.54 -21.18
C ALA A 391 2.35 -3.95 -21.46
N LEU A 392 3.10 -5.00 -21.14
CA LEU A 392 2.65 -6.39 -21.26
C LEU A 392 1.50 -6.73 -20.30
N GLU A 393 1.53 -6.21 -19.07
CA GLU A 393 0.41 -6.29 -18.13
C GLU A 393 -0.85 -5.66 -18.74
N ARG A 394 -0.76 -4.40 -19.20
CA ARG A 394 -1.89 -3.72 -19.84
C ARG A 394 -2.43 -4.50 -21.05
N LEU A 395 -1.54 -5.10 -21.86
CA LEU A 395 -1.95 -5.90 -23.01
C LEU A 395 -2.78 -7.13 -22.60
N ARG A 396 -2.50 -7.75 -21.43
CA ARG A 396 -3.27 -8.92 -20.94
C ARG A 396 -4.71 -8.57 -20.61
N ASP A 397 -4.97 -7.33 -20.23
CA ASP A 397 -6.31 -6.81 -19.89
C ASP A 397 -7.07 -6.34 -21.14
N MET A 398 -6.47 -6.43 -22.32
CA MET A 398 -7.12 -6.12 -23.61
C MET A 398 -7.63 -7.38 -24.31
N ASP A 399 -8.65 -7.22 -25.16
CA ASP A 399 -9.13 -8.30 -26.02
C ASP A 399 -8.00 -8.80 -26.94
N LYS A 400 -7.55 -10.03 -26.68
CA LYS A 400 -6.44 -10.69 -27.38
C LYS A 400 -6.63 -10.80 -28.89
N THR A 401 -7.87 -10.73 -29.38
CA THR A 401 -8.16 -10.85 -30.82
C THR A 401 -8.02 -9.54 -31.57
N THR A 402 -8.05 -8.39 -30.88
CA THR A 402 -8.08 -7.05 -31.50
C THR A 402 -7.02 -6.08 -30.96
N ALA A 403 -6.31 -6.44 -29.90
CA ALA A 403 -5.34 -5.57 -29.23
C ALA A 403 -4.07 -5.32 -30.06
N ARG A 404 -4.05 -4.20 -30.80
CA ARG A 404 -2.85 -3.65 -31.47
C ARG A 404 -2.21 -2.56 -30.60
N PHE A 405 -1.57 -2.96 -29.50
CA PHE A 405 -1.04 -2.01 -28.49
C PHE A 405 0.49 -1.91 -28.48
N ILE A 406 1.21 -3.02 -28.41
CA ILE A 406 2.68 -3.04 -28.33
C ILE A 406 3.28 -3.30 -29.71
N HIS A 407 4.22 -2.45 -30.14
CA HIS A 407 4.89 -2.54 -31.44
C HIS A 407 6.41 -2.39 -31.29
N PRO A 408 7.15 -3.49 -31.07
CA PRO A 408 8.60 -3.45 -30.91
C PRO A 408 9.32 -2.95 -32.16
N VAL A 409 10.36 -2.14 -31.97
CA VAL A 409 11.19 -1.62 -33.07
C VAL A 409 12.66 -1.81 -32.77
N ILE A 410 13.40 -2.42 -33.70
CA ILE A 410 14.85 -2.59 -33.60
C ILE A 410 15.55 -1.40 -34.25
N VAL A 411 16.40 -0.71 -33.50
CA VAL A 411 17.07 0.53 -33.94
C VAL A 411 18.52 0.36 -34.40
N ASP A 412 19.10 -0.84 -34.22
CA ASP A 412 20.46 -1.17 -34.65
C ASP A 412 20.51 -2.53 -35.40
N ASP A 413 21.70 -3.10 -35.52
CA ASP A 413 21.94 -4.37 -36.23
C ASP A 413 21.51 -5.62 -35.43
N THR A 414 20.81 -5.46 -34.31
CA THR A 414 20.29 -6.58 -33.51
C THR A 414 19.42 -7.51 -34.37
N ALA A 415 19.78 -8.79 -34.45
CA ALA A 415 18.94 -9.79 -35.10
C ALA A 415 17.69 -10.09 -34.26
N GLU A 416 16.53 -10.33 -34.89
CA GLU A 416 15.29 -10.66 -34.17
C GLU A 416 15.44 -11.89 -33.27
N GLY A 417 16.15 -12.91 -33.76
CA GLY A 417 16.45 -14.12 -32.97
C GLY A 417 17.42 -13.89 -31.80
N ALA A 418 18.03 -12.71 -31.69
CA ALA A 418 18.97 -12.34 -30.63
C ALA A 418 18.33 -11.46 -29.53
N VAL A 419 17.03 -11.14 -29.64
CA VAL A 419 16.31 -10.38 -28.61
C VAL A 419 16.20 -11.21 -27.33
N THR A 420 16.77 -10.71 -26.23
CA THR A 420 16.88 -11.45 -24.96
C THR A 420 15.61 -11.37 -24.11
N PHE A 421 14.85 -10.26 -24.23
CA PHE A 421 13.63 -10.06 -23.48
C PHE A 421 12.49 -10.96 -23.99
N ARG A 422 12.20 -12.03 -23.25
CA ARG A 422 11.25 -13.08 -23.66
C ARG A 422 9.81 -12.59 -23.81
N GLY A 423 9.44 -11.49 -23.17
CA GLY A 423 8.08 -10.95 -23.22
C GLY A 423 7.62 -10.52 -24.62
N PHE A 424 8.56 -10.29 -25.55
CA PHE A 424 8.25 -9.92 -26.94
C PHE A 424 8.46 -11.05 -27.96
N ARG A 425 8.68 -12.29 -27.52
CA ARG A 425 8.99 -13.41 -28.42
C ARG A 425 7.96 -13.62 -29.54
N ASP A 426 6.69 -13.37 -29.25
CA ASP A 426 5.57 -13.61 -30.18
C ASP A 426 5.14 -12.35 -30.94
N PHE A 427 5.93 -11.27 -30.87
CA PHE A 427 5.65 -10.01 -31.57
C PHE A 427 6.42 -9.91 -32.89
N HIS A 428 5.83 -9.20 -33.84
CA HIS A 428 6.56 -8.75 -35.03
C HIS A 428 7.42 -7.53 -34.68
N TYR A 429 8.68 -7.54 -35.13
CA TYR A 429 9.62 -6.45 -34.93
C TYR A 429 9.67 -5.55 -36.18
N ALA A 430 9.47 -4.26 -35.97
CA ALA A 430 9.77 -3.26 -37.00
C ALA A 430 11.26 -2.91 -37.02
N ARG A 431 11.73 -2.30 -38.11
CA ARG A 431 13.10 -1.82 -38.25
C ARG A 431 13.14 -0.29 -38.35
N ALA A 432 14.03 0.31 -37.57
CA ALA A 432 14.34 1.73 -37.64
C ALA A 432 15.86 1.94 -37.53
N ALA A 433 16.61 1.49 -38.54
CA ALA A 433 18.07 1.48 -38.51
C ALA A 433 18.63 2.88 -38.20
N GLY A 434 19.45 2.98 -37.15
CA GLY A 434 19.97 4.25 -36.67
C GLY A 434 18.91 5.21 -36.15
N GLY A 435 17.64 4.81 -35.99
CA GLY A 435 16.52 5.67 -35.63
C GLY A 435 15.63 6.11 -36.80
N ASP A 436 15.88 5.65 -38.02
CA ASP A 436 15.06 6.00 -39.20
C ASP A 436 14.02 4.90 -39.48
N PRO A 437 12.74 5.08 -39.10
CA PRO A 437 11.73 4.04 -39.24
C PRO A 437 11.31 3.82 -40.69
N GLN A 438 11.01 2.57 -41.03
CA GLN A 438 10.38 2.25 -42.31
C GLN A 438 9.00 2.94 -42.46
N PRO A 439 8.62 3.42 -43.65
CA PRO A 439 7.33 4.08 -43.89
C PRO A 439 6.13 3.25 -43.44
N GLU A 440 6.19 1.93 -43.60
CA GLU A 440 5.14 0.99 -43.20
C GLU A 440 4.89 0.99 -41.69
N PHE A 441 5.95 1.15 -40.89
CA PHE A 441 5.85 1.22 -39.44
C PHE A 441 5.12 2.50 -39.01
N VAL A 442 5.55 3.64 -39.56
CA VAL A 442 4.92 4.95 -39.28
C VAL A 442 3.44 4.95 -39.67
N LYS A 443 3.12 4.38 -40.84
CA LYS A 443 1.74 4.21 -41.30
C LYS A 443 0.92 3.34 -40.35
N THR A 444 1.46 2.20 -39.93
CA THR A 444 0.79 1.27 -38.99
C THR A 444 0.42 1.96 -37.68
N LEU A 445 1.36 2.70 -37.07
CA LEU A 445 1.08 3.42 -35.83
C LEU A 445 0.03 4.51 -36.03
N THR A 446 0.09 5.22 -37.16
CA THR A 446 -0.87 6.28 -37.50
C THR A 446 -2.29 5.74 -37.67
N ASP A 447 -2.44 4.61 -38.36
CA ASP A 447 -3.75 3.98 -38.57
C ASP A 447 -4.35 3.51 -37.23
N ILE A 448 -3.54 2.90 -36.35
CA ILE A 448 -3.99 2.47 -35.01
C ILE A 448 -4.46 3.64 -34.16
N VAL A 449 -3.66 4.70 -34.07
CA VAL A 449 -3.99 5.90 -33.30
C VAL A 449 -5.27 6.55 -33.83
N ARG A 450 -5.39 6.65 -35.16
CA ARG A 450 -6.59 7.21 -35.81
C ARG A 450 -7.84 6.39 -35.50
N GLU A 451 -7.78 5.08 -35.65
CA GLU A 451 -8.91 4.19 -35.36
C GLU A 451 -9.35 4.26 -33.90
N ARG A 452 -8.41 4.23 -32.95
CA ARG A 452 -8.72 4.31 -31.51
C ARG A 452 -9.39 5.62 -31.16
N ARG A 453 -8.91 6.73 -31.72
CA ARG A 453 -9.52 8.06 -31.52
C ARG A 453 -10.92 8.15 -32.11
N LEU A 454 -11.17 7.55 -33.28
CA LEU A 454 -12.51 7.48 -33.88
C LEU A 454 -13.49 6.66 -33.04
N ARG A 455 -13.06 5.50 -32.50
CA ARG A 455 -13.88 4.71 -31.57
C ARG A 455 -14.18 5.48 -30.28
N ALA A 456 -13.18 6.13 -29.69
CA ALA A 456 -13.35 6.92 -28.46
C ALA A 456 -14.27 8.14 -28.66
N ALA A 457 -14.33 8.71 -29.87
CA ALA A 457 -15.25 9.81 -30.20
C ALA A 457 -16.68 9.34 -30.53
N SER A 458 -16.88 8.03 -30.70
CA SER A 458 -18.17 7.41 -31.04
C SER A 458 -18.85 6.75 -29.84
N GLN A 459 -18.17 6.71 -28.69
CA GLN A 459 -18.65 6.27 -27.38
C GLN A 459 -18.94 7.51 -26.53
#